data_AF-A0ABC9DDE6-F1
#
_entry.id   AF-A0ABC9DDE6-F1
#
_cell.length_a   1.000
_cell.length_b   1.000
_cell.length_c   1.000
_cell.angle_alpha   90.00
_cell.angle_beta   90.00
_cell.angle_gamma   90.00
#
_symmetry.space_group_name_H-M   'P 1'
#
loop_
_entity.id
_entity.type
_entity.pdbx_description
1 polymer ?
#
loop_
_entity_poly.entity_id
_entity_poly.type
_entity_poly.pdbx_seq_one_letter_code
_entity_poly.pdbx_strand_id
1 'polypeptide(L)'
;MTPPIRSLPIVVLFFLSAVSSSSLPPEDGIRVVSAERLIHLTGPIARVIITLEVENSAAASDASQVFLAFTPWEVKHLAFVKATRVDGKHRKKAHEPLRVQASDLPATPNGARLYSALLSTHLKPGESTTLEVLYVLTHVLDPYPARIVSQSAEPRQLVYYHDSAVILSPYHVVEQVTYIKMPSDMVESFTKVDPTSCAGAEMKYGTYYDRMPITYLPISVHYENRPFAVVQKLERKVDVPRRGHIKVTDKYKMKQDGAWYKRIFLRLAATILPESLFSSSRLECPGILAFAKTLPSSNRTSRRIKKSTDYCSFSDKDELLISLLCYWKDEGSTKEQKCCRRA
;
A
#
# COMPACT_ATOMS: atom_id res chain seq x y z
N MET A 1 -32.57 -62.03 -56.62
CA MET A 1 -31.63 -62.11 -55.47
C MET A 1 -31.19 -60.71 -55.13
N THR A 2 -31.78 -60.12 -54.09
CA THR A 2 -31.38 -58.85 -53.47
C THR A 2 -31.09 -59.15 -52.00
N PRO A 3 -29.98 -58.66 -51.40
CA PRO A 3 -29.75 -58.84 -49.97
C PRO A 3 -30.46 -57.74 -49.16
N PRO A 4 -30.85 -58.00 -47.91
CA PRO A 4 -31.49 -56.99 -47.07
C PRO A 4 -30.43 -56.08 -46.44
N ILE A 5 -30.66 -54.77 -46.55
CA ILE A 5 -29.86 -53.72 -45.92
C ILE A 5 -30.20 -53.70 -44.42
N ARG A 6 -29.22 -54.03 -43.58
CA ARG A 6 -29.32 -53.94 -42.11
C ARG A 6 -29.08 -52.49 -41.68
N SER A 7 -30.10 -51.85 -41.13
CA SER A 7 -29.99 -50.53 -40.48
C SER A 7 -29.36 -50.67 -39.09
N LEU A 8 -28.17 -50.12 -38.89
CA LEU A 8 -27.60 -49.86 -37.57
C LEU A 8 -28.15 -48.55 -37.00
N PRO A 9 -28.57 -48.47 -35.72
CA PRO A 9 -28.91 -47.20 -35.10
C PRO A 9 -27.63 -46.43 -34.71
N ILE A 10 -27.51 -45.20 -35.21
CA ILE A 10 -26.49 -44.24 -34.79
C ILE A 10 -26.91 -43.69 -33.42
N VAL A 11 -26.21 -44.11 -32.37
CA VAL A 11 -26.36 -43.54 -31.03
C VAL A 11 -25.60 -42.22 -30.99
N VAL A 12 -26.32 -41.10 -31.09
CA VAL A 12 -25.77 -39.76 -30.89
C VAL A 12 -25.59 -39.54 -29.38
N LEU A 13 -24.37 -39.74 -28.89
CA LEU A 13 -23.97 -39.37 -27.53
C LEU A 13 -23.89 -37.84 -27.43
N PHE A 14 -24.90 -37.23 -26.82
CA PHE A 14 -24.83 -35.86 -26.32
C PHE A 14 -23.79 -35.80 -25.20
N PHE A 15 -22.58 -35.35 -25.51
CA PHE A 15 -21.62 -34.92 -24.49
C PHE A 15 -22.17 -33.64 -23.84
N LEU A 16 -22.82 -33.77 -22.69
CA LEU A 16 -22.99 -32.65 -21.76
C LEU A 16 -21.59 -32.26 -21.27
N SER A 17 -21.00 -31.25 -21.89
CA SER A 17 -19.87 -30.55 -21.30
C SER A 17 -20.36 -29.88 -20.02
N ALA A 18 -19.97 -30.42 -18.87
CA ALA A 18 -20.15 -29.75 -17.59
C ALA A 18 -19.39 -28.42 -17.64
N VAL A 19 -20.12 -27.32 -17.83
CA VAL A 19 -19.58 -25.99 -17.56
C VAL A 19 -19.34 -25.95 -16.06
N SER A 20 -18.08 -26.02 -15.65
CA SER A 20 -17.68 -25.73 -14.28
C SER A 20 -18.01 -24.26 -14.02
N SER A 21 -19.17 -24.00 -13.44
CA SER A 21 -19.50 -22.72 -12.84
C SER A 21 -18.49 -22.48 -11.73
N SER A 22 -17.45 -21.70 -12.02
CA SER A 22 -16.63 -21.09 -10.99
C SER A 22 -17.57 -20.23 -10.15
N SER A 23 -17.97 -20.72 -8.98
CA SER A 23 -18.82 -19.97 -8.06
C SER A 23 -18.06 -18.71 -7.65
N LEU A 24 -18.51 -17.57 -8.18
CA LEU A 24 -18.40 -16.31 -7.45
C LEU A 24 -18.95 -16.55 -6.04
N PRO A 25 -18.51 -15.78 -5.01
CA PRO A 25 -19.14 -15.89 -3.70
C PRO A 25 -20.66 -15.84 -3.89
N PRO A 26 -21.43 -16.64 -3.12
CA PRO A 26 -22.88 -16.60 -3.19
C PRO A 26 -23.30 -15.13 -3.14
N GLU A 27 -24.28 -14.76 -3.95
CA GLU A 27 -24.87 -13.42 -3.89
C GLU A 27 -25.46 -13.25 -2.49
N ASP A 28 -24.64 -12.84 -1.52
CA ASP A 28 -24.98 -12.63 -0.11
C ASP A 28 -25.93 -11.42 0.05
N GLY A 29 -26.56 -10.97 -1.04
CA GLY A 29 -27.36 -9.76 -1.12
C GLY A 29 -26.58 -8.47 -0.94
N ILE A 30 -25.27 -8.54 -0.66
CA ILE A 30 -24.46 -7.35 -0.42
C ILE A 30 -24.21 -6.62 -1.74
N ARG A 31 -24.54 -5.34 -1.75
CA ARG A 31 -24.22 -4.40 -2.83
C ARG A 31 -23.42 -3.22 -2.30
N VAL A 32 -22.55 -2.66 -3.14
CA VAL A 32 -21.81 -1.44 -2.82
C VAL A 32 -22.53 -0.27 -3.47
N VAL A 33 -23.12 0.58 -2.64
CA VAL A 33 -23.89 1.75 -3.10
C VAL A 33 -22.96 2.87 -3.56
N SER A 34 -21.91 3.13 -2.79
CA SER A 34 -20.89 4.13 -3.12
C SER A 34 -19.52 3.63 -2.71
N ALA A 35 -18.53 3.85 -3.56
CA ALA A 35 -17.15 3.50 -3.28
C ALA A 35 -16.19 4.63 -3.66
N GLU A 36 -15.53 5.20 -2.66
CA GLU A 36 -14.48 6.19 -2.86
C GLU A 36 -13.12 5.56 -2.54
N ARG A 37 -12.21 5.51 -3.51
CA ARG A 37 -10.84 5.05 -3.30
C ARG A 37 -9.86 6.21 -3.42
N LEU A 38 -9.02 6.37 -2.42
CA LEU A 38 -7.96 7.36 -2.36
C LEU A 38 -6.59 6.68 -2.25
N ILE A 39 -5.76 6.85 -3.28
CA ILE A 39 -4.42 6.30 -3.38
C ILE A 39 -3.42 7.41 -3.10
N HIS A 40 -2.68 7.31 -2.00
CA HIS A 40 -1.61 8.24 -1.65
C HIS A 40 -0.25 7.69 -2.09
N LEU A 41 0.39 8.41 -3.00
CA LEU A 41 1.70 8.11 -3.58
C LEU A 41 2.79 9.11 -3.14
N THR A 42 2.56 9.88 -2.08
CA THR A 42 3.44 10.97 -1.62
C THR A 42 4.79 10.51 -1.06
N GLY A 43 4.99 9.21 -0.90
CA GLY A 43 6.21 8.60 -0.39
C GLY A 43 6.61 7.34 -1.16
N PRO A 44 7.46 6.47 -0.58
CA PRO A 44 7.94 5.25 -1.24
C PRO A 44 6.98 4.06 -1.15
N ILE A 45 5.86 4.24 -0.46
CA ILE A 45 4.82 3.23 -0.25
C ILE A 45 3.50 3.79 -0.72
N ALA A 46 2.67 2.95 -1.34
CA ALA A 46 1.32 3.35 -1.70
C ALA A 46 0.39 3.06 -0.51
N ARG A 47 -0.30 4.09 -0.03
CA ARG A 47 -1.32 3.96 1.02
C ARG A 47 -2.68 4.14 0.37
N VAL A 48 -3.52 3.12 0.43
CA VAL A 48 -4.84 3.14 -0.19
C VAL A 48 -5.91 3.15 0.89
N ILE A 49 -6.80 4.13 0.81
CA ILE A 49 -7.97 4.26 1.67
C ILE A 49 -9.18 4.05 0.79
N ILE A 50 -10.06 3.11 1.14
CA ILE A 50 -11.33 2.89 0.47
C ILE A 50 -12.44 3.15 1.47
N THR A 51 -13.36 4.03 1.13
CA THR A 51 -14.62 4.25 1.84
C THR A 51 -15.72 3.54 1.05
N LEU A 52 -16.29 2.50 1.63
CA LEU A 52 -17.34 1.68 1.03
C LEU A 52 -18.65 1.89 1.78
N GLU A 53 -19.69 2.33 1.10
CA GLU A 53 -21.07 2.25 1.58
C GLU A 53 -21.66 0.93 1.08
N VAL A 54 -21.82 -0.02 2.00
CA VAL A 54 -22.33 -1.36 1.70
C VAL A 54 -23.75 -1.48 2.22
N GLU A 55 -24.61 -2.13 1.44
CA GLU A 55 -25.99 -2.38 1.78
C GLU A 55 -26.29 -3.87 1.63
N ASN A 56 -27.00 -4.43 2.60
CA ASN A 56 -27.53 -5.78 2.51
C ASN A 56 -28.92 -5.73 1.86
N SER A 57 -29.13 -6.47 0.78
CA SER A 57 -30.43 -6.57 0.10
C SER A 57 -31.54 -7.02 1.07
N ALA A 58 -32.72 -6.44 0.93
CA ALA A 58 -33.88 -6.78 1.76
C ALA A 58 -34.33 -8.26 1.64
N ALA A 59 -33.95 -8.94 0.55
CA ALA A 59 -34.26 -10.34 0.31
C ALA A 59 -33.19 -11.32 0.84
N ALA A 60 -32.06 -10.80 1.34
CA ALA A 60 -30.95 -11.63 1.82
C ALA A 60 -31.05 -11.89 3.33
N SER A 61 -30.21 -12.80 3.82
CA SER A 61 -30.04 -13.06 5.25
C SER A 61 -29.12 -12.05 5.91
N ASP A 62 -29.11 -12.02 7.24
CA ASP A 62 -28.15 -11.24 8.03
C ASP A 62 -26.70 -11.51 7.58
N ALA A 63 -25.96 -10.45 7.25
CA ALA A 63 -24.56 -10.54 6.85
C ALA A 63 -23.64 -10.34 8.06
N SER A 64 -22.82 -11.34 8.37
CA SER A 64 -21.84 -11.29 9.47
C SER A 64 -20.45 -10.79 9.04
N GLN A 65 -20.19 -10.73 7.73
CA GLN A 65 -18.90 -10.32 7.18
C GLN A 65 -19.07 -9.67 5.81
N VAL A 66 -18.07 -8.88 5.42
CA VAL A 66 -17.97 -8.27 4.09
C VAL A 66 -16.64 -8.68 3.45
N PHE A 67 -16.68 -9.12 2.20
CA PHE A 67 -15.49 -9.54 1.46
C PHE A 67 -14.81 -8.36 0.76
N LEU A 68 -13.49 -8.34 0.84
CA LEU A 68 -12.59 -7.42 0.15
C LEU A 68 -11.78 -8.23 -0.85
N ALA A 69 -11.71 -7.78 -2.11
CA ALA A 69 -10.94 -8.46 -3.15
C ALA A 69 -9.63 -7.73 -3.43
N PHE A 70 -8.55 -8.50 -3.54
CA PHE A 70 -7.23 -7.99 -3.93
C PHE A 70 -6.69 -8.82 -5.09
N THR A 71 -6.05 -8.17 -6.04
CA THR A 71 -5.33 -8.86 -7.12
C THR A 71 -4.18 -9.70 -6.56
N PRO A 72 -3.72 -10.74 -7.27
CA PRO A 72 -2.52 -11.49 -6.88
C PRO A 72 -1.29 -10.59 -6.70
N TRP A 73 -1.18 -9.55 -7.52
CA TRP A 73 -0.10 -8.56 -7.46
C TRP A 73 -0.16 -7.74 -6.17
N GLU A 74 -1.32 -7.21 -5.81
CA GLU A 74 -1.50 -6.47 -4.56
C GLU A 74 -1.19 -7.35 -3.35
N VAL A 75 -1.70 -8.59 -3.32
CA VAL A 75 -1.46 -9.52 -2.20
C VAL A 75 0.02 -9.77 -1.96
N LYS A 76 0.82 -9.88 -3.04
CA LYS A 76 2.27 -10.08 -2.93
C LYS A 76 2.98 -8.88 -2.27
N HIS A 77 2.44 -7.67 -2.45
CA HIS A 77 3.02 -6.41 -1.99
C HIS A 77 2.31 -5.84 -0.76
N LEU A 78 1.33 -6.56 -0.23
CA LEU A 78 0.47 -6.13 0.86
C LEU A 78 1.23 -6.18 2.19
N ALA A 79 1.46 -5.02 2.80
CA ALA A 79 2.10 -4.93 4.11
C ALA A 79 1.09 -5.20 5.24
N PHE A 80 -0.09 -4.58 5.17
CA PHE A 80 -1.21 -4.84 6.06
C PHE A 80 -2.53 -4.31 5.49
N VAL A 81 -3.64 -4.79 6.04
CA VAL A 81 -5.00 -4.29 5.81
C VAL A 81 -5.65 -4.01 7.16
N LYS A 82 -6.39 -2.91 7.26
CA LYS A 82 -7.24 -2.55 8.39
C LYS A 82 -8.61 -2.18 7.83
N ALA A 83 -9.67 -2.65 8.47
CA ALA A 83 -11.03 -2.23 8.17
C ALA A 83 -11.64 -1.64 9.44
N THR A 84 -12.45 -0.60 9.30
CA THR A 84 -13.13 0.08 10.39
C THR A 84 -14.56 0.35 9.95
N ARG A 85 -15.55 -0.05 10.74
CA ARG A 85 -16.94 0.35 10.53
C ARG A 85 -17.15 1.74 11.11
N VAL A 86 -17.81 2.59 10.36
CA VAL A 86 -18.14 3.95 10.77
C VAL A 86 -19.63 4.03 11.03
N ASP A 87 -19.99 4.16 12.30
CA ASP A 87 -21.38 4.25 12.75
C ASP A 87 -21.71 5.68 13.21
N GLY A 88 -22.88 6.18 12.82
CA GLY A 88 -23.42 7.46 13.27
C GLY A 88 -23.44 8.56 12.21
N LYS A 89 -24.45 9.43 12.30
CA LYS A 89 -24.62 10.61 11.43
C LYS A 89 -23.97 11.84 12.08
N HIS A 90 -23.34 12.72 11.28
CA HIS A 90 -22.74 14.00 11.69
C HIS A 90 -21.60 13.89 12.74
N ARG A 91 -21.53 14.83 13.71
CA ARG A 91 -20.37 15.11 14.59
C ARG A 91 -20.03 14.00 15.62
N LYS A 92 -20.79 12.90 15.68
CA LYS A 92 -20.52 11.75 16.56
C LYS A 92 -20.36 10.48 15.74
N LYS A 93 -19.27 10.39 14.99
CA LYS A 93 -18.87 9.16 14.30
C LYS A 93 -18.17 8.23 15.30
N ALA A 94 -18.73 7.05 15.51
CA ALA A 94 -18.06 5.96 16.18
C ALA A 94 -17.25 5.18 15.15
N HIS A 95 -15.98 4.91 15.45
CA HIS A 95 -15.09 4.11 14.60
C HIS A 95 -14.85 2.78 15.30
N GLU A 96 -15.40 1.72 14.74
CA GLU A 96 -15.28 0.36 15.25
C GLU A 96 -14.27 -0.43 14.41
N PRO A 97 -13.10 -0.80 14.95
CA PRO A 97 -12.14 -1.63 14.23
C PRO A 97 -12.70 -3.02 13.94
N LEU A 98 -12.60 -3.46 12.69
CA LEU A 98 -13.03 -4.79 12.26
C LEU A 98 -11.83 -5.74 12.16
N ARG A 99 -12.05 -7.02 12.47
CA ARG A 99 -11.04 -8.06 12.27
C ARG A 99 -11.04 -8.47 10.80
N VAL A 100 -9.88 -8.34 10.15
CA VAL A 100 -9.68 -8.72 8.74
C VAL A 100 -8.88 -10.02 8.66
N GLN A 101 -9.35 -11.00 7.91
CA GLN A 101 -8.70 -12.31 7.74
C GLN A 101 -8.69 -12.69 6.25
N ALA A 102 -7.67 -13.44 5.83
CA ALA A 102 -7.71 -14.06 4.50
C ALA A 102 -8.86 -15.08 4.47
N SER A 103 -9.64 -15.09 3.41
CA SER A 103 -10.71 -16.06 3.23
C SER A 103 -10.17 -17.38 2.72
N ASP A 104 -10.75 -18.49 3.18
CA ASP A 104 -10.48 -19.85 2.66
C ASP A 104 -11.21 -20.12 1.33
N LEU A 105 -12.05 -19.18 0.87
CA LEU A 105 -12.73 -19.31 -0.42
C LEU A 105 -11.72 -19.38 -1.56
N PRO A 106 -12.03 -20.15 -2.62
CA PRO A 106 -11.16 -20.22 -3.79
C PRO A 106 -10.98 -18.83 -4.39
N ALA A 107 -9.82 -18.63 -5.03
CA ALA A 107 -9.59 -17.40 -5.79
C ALA A 107 -10.71 -17.24 -6.83
N THR A 108 -11.12 -15.99 -7.04
CA THR A 108 -12.09 -15.65 -8.08
C THR A 108 -11.56 -16.06 -9.46
N PRO A 109 -12.40 -16.14 -10.51
CA PRO A 109 -11.96 -16.54 -11.85
C PRO A 109 -10.77 -15.73 -12.39
N ASN A 110 -10.65 -14.47 -11.97
CA ASN A 110 -9.56 -13.57 -12.35
C ASN A 110 -8.33 -13.66 -11.41
N GLY A 111 -8.27 -14.66 -10.54
CA GLY A 111 -7.20 -14.90 -9.58
C GLY A 111 -7.24 -14.00 -8.34
N ALA A 112 -8.22 -13.11 -8.19
CA ALA A 112 -8.32 -12.22 -7.03
C ALA A 112 -8.55 -13.04 -5.75
N ARG A 113 -7.82 -12.68 -4.69
CA ARG A 113 -7.95 -13.29 -3.37
C ARG A 113 -8.87 -12.46 -2.49
N LEU A 114 -9.70 -13.15 -1.72
CA LEU A 114 -10.68 -12.54 -0.85
C LEU A 114 -10.17 -12.46 0.58
N TYR A 115 -10.49 -11.35 1.25
CA TYR A 115 -10.30 -11.15 2.68
C TYR A 115 -11.66 -10.85 3.30
N SER A 116 -11.98 -11.46 4.43
CA SER A 116 -13.20 -11.19 5.18
C SER A 116 -12.96 -10.13 6.25
N ALA A 117 -13.75 -9.06 6.22
CA ALA A 117 -13.90 -8.12 7.31
C ALA A 117 -15.11 -8.56 8.16
N LEU A 118 -14.84 -9.05 9.37
CA LEU A 118 -15.88 -9.55 10.28
C LEU A 118 -16.61 -8.38 10.96
N LEU A 119 -17.93 -8.36 10.85
CA LEU A 119 -18.78 -7.35 11.48
C LEU A 119 -19.15 -7.81 12.90
N SER A 120 -18.91 -6.97 13.91
CA SER A 120 -19.31 -7.30 15.30
C SER A 120 -20.84 -7.33 15.47
N THR A 121 -21.53 -6.44 14.76
CA THR A 121 -23.00 -6.44 14.65
C THR A 121 -23.36 -6.83 13.23
N HIS A 122 -24.19 -7.86 13.08
CA HIS A 122 -24.60 -8.33 11.77
C HIS A 122 -25.42 -7.24 11.04
N LEU A 123 -25.21 -7.13 9.73
CA LEU A 123 -25.94 -6.21 8.88
C LEU A 123 -27.26 -6.85 8.47
N LYS A 124 -28.38 -6.29 8.96
CA LYS A 124 -29.71 -6.84 8.71
C LYS A 124 -30.17 -6.61 7.27
N PRO A 125 -31.18 -7.33 6.78
CA PRO A 125 -31.71 -7.13 5.44
C PRO A 125 -32.26 -5.70 5.28
N GLY A 126 -31.85 -5.00 4.21
CA GLY A 126 -32.19 -3.60 3.95
C GLY A 126 -31.37 -2.57 4.75
N GLU A 127 -30.43 -3.01 5.58
CA GLU A 127 -29.55 -2.11 6.34
C GLU A 127 -28.30 -1.75 5.52
N SER A 128 -27.79 -0.53 5.73
CA SER A 128 -26.56 -0.04 5.13
C SER A 128 -25.56 0.39 6.19
N THR A 129 -24.27 0.20 5.91
CA THR A 129 -23.17 0.63 6.78
C THR A 129 -22.00 1.15 5.95
N THR A 130 -21.15 1.97 6.57
CA THR A 130 -19.95 2.53 5.94
C THR A 130 -18.71 1.83 6.49
N LEU A 131 -17.86 1.34 5.61
CA LEU A 131 -16.58 0.71 5.92
C LEU A 131 -15.43 1.57 5.40
N GLU A 132 -14.50 1.92 6.26
CA GLU A 132 -13.22 2.53 5.91
C GLU A 132 -12.13 1.44 5.93
N VAL A 133 -11.61 1.11 4.76
CA VAL A 133 -10.54 0.12 4.56
C VAL A 133 -9.24 0.84 4.24
N LEU A 134 -8.22 0.65 5.08
CA LEU A 134 -6.87 1.12 4.83
C LEU A 134 -5.97 -0.07 4.55
N TYR A 135 -5.32 -0.08 3.39
CA TYR A 135 -4.24 -1.01 3.10
C TYR A 135 -2.99 -0.29 2.59
N VAL A 136 -1.85 -0.93 2.81
CA VAL A 136 -0.55 -0.39 2.44
C VAL A 136 0.18 -1.38 1.56
N LEU A 137 0.62 -0.90 0.39
CA LEU A 137 1.42 -1.64 -0.56
C LEU A 137 2.87 -1.15 -0.53
N THR A 138 3.81 -2.08 -0.50
CA THR A 138 5.26 -1.82 -0.56
C THR A 138 5.82 -2.33 -1.89
N HIS A 139 6.88 -1.71 -2.39
CA HIS A 139 7.53 -2.14 -3.66
C HIS A 139 6.59 -2.15 -4.88
N VAL A 140 5.65 -1.22 -4.94
CA VAL A 140 4.72 -1.04 -6.09
C VAL A 140 5.06 0.18 -6.96
N LEU A 141 6.18 0.85 -6.65
CA LEU A 141 6.67 1.99 -7.40
C LEU A 141 7.91 1.54 -8.19
N ASP A 142 7.79 1.54 -9.51
CA ASP A 142 8.84 1.05 -10.40
C ASP A 142 9.68 2.24 -10.91
N PRO A 143 10.96 2.38 -10.52
CA PRO A 143 11.79 3.49 -10.98
C PRO A 143 12.05 3.40 -12.48
N TYR A 144 11.73 4.49 -13.20
CA TYR A 144 11.96 4.58 -14.63
C TYR A 144 12.41 5.99 -15.04
N PRO A 145 13.59 6.16 -15.65
CA PRO A 145 14.50 5.10 -16.10
C PRO A 145 15.20 4.41 -14.93
N ALA A 146 15.45 3.11 -15.07
CA ALA A 146 16.11 2.30 -14.03
C ALA A 146 17.56 2.75 -13.76
N ARG A 147 18.19 3.42 -14.73
CA ARG A 147 19.53 4.01 -14.62
C ARG A 147 19.48 5.46 -15.05
N ILE A 148 20.00 6.34 -14.20
CA ILE A 148 20.22 7.74 -14.56
C ILE A 148 21.72 7.99 -14.66
N VAL A 149 22.16 8.35 -15.86
CA VAL A 149 23.54 8.76 -16.13
C VAL A 149 23.62 10.26 -15.91
N SER A 150 24.23 10.67 -14.80
CA SER A 150 24.32 12.08 -14.42
C SER A 150 25.34 12.82 -15.30
N GLN A 151 24.87 13.54 -16.32
CA GLN A 151 25.62 14.65 -16.97
C GLN A 151 25.11 16.03 -16.50
N SER A 152 23.92 16.09 -15.92
CA SER A 152 23.29 17.29 -15.37
C SER A 152 23.37 17.31 -13.85
N ALA A 153 23.32 18.52 -13.27
CA ALA A 153 23.49 18.76 -11.84
C ALA A 153 22.39 18.13 -10.97
N GLU A 154 21.18 17.89 -11.50
CA GLU A 154 20.01 17.44 -10.72
C GLU A 154 19.14 16.45 -11.53
N PRO A 155 19.41 15.14 -11.49
CA PRO A 155 18.58 14.16 -12.19
C PRO A 155 17.30 13.78 -11.42
N ARG A 156 16.14 14.19 -11.94
CA ARG A 156 14.80 13.83 -11.41
C ARG A 156 14.60 12.32 -11.41
N GLN A 157 14.15 11.77 -10.29
CA GLN A 157 13.71 10.38 -10.23
C GLN A 157 12.23 10.32 -10.61
N LEU A 158 11.92 9.58 -11.67
CA LEU A 158 10.55 9.30 -12.07
C LEU A 158 10.23 7.83 -11.76
N VAL A 159 8.96 7.56 -11.45
CA VAL A 159 8.48 6.21 -11.12
C VAL A 159 7.15 5.92 -11.82
N TYR A 160 6.92 4.66 -12.16
CA TYR A 160 5.61 4.17 -12.56
C TYR A 160 4.84 3.62 -11.34
N TYR A 161 3.55 3.90 -11.31
CA TYR A 161 2.57 3.23 -10.47
C TYR A 161 1.53 2.56 -11.36
N HIS A 162 1.29 1.26 -11.13
CA HIS A 162 0.35 0.44 -11.88
C HIS A 162 -0.79 -0.04 -10.98
N ASP A 163 -2.02 0.18 -11.42
CA ASP A 163 -3.25 -0.19 -10.69
C ASP A 163 -4.41 -0.29 -11.70
N SER A 164 -5.65 -0.24 -11.22
CA SER A 164 -6.89 -0.12 -11.98
C SER A 164 -7.53 1.26 -11.75
N ALA A 165 -8.33 1.77 -12.70
CA ALA A 165 -9.18 2.96 -12.54
C ALA A 165 -10.38 2.70 -11.61
N VAL A 166 -10.86 1.45 -11.58
CA VAL A 166 -11.98 1.00 -10.75
C VAL A 166 -11.50 0.09 -9.62
N ILE A 167 -12.25 0.09 -8.52
CA ILE A 167 -12.02 -0.78 -7.38
C ILE A 167 -12.39 -2.21 -7.75
N LEU A 168 -11.51 -3.15 -7.41
CA LEU A 168 -11.79 -4.57 -7.53
C LEU A 168 -12.70 -5.00 -6.37
N SER A 169 -13.99 -5.13 -6.64
CA SER A 169 -15.00 -5.53 -5.66
C SER A 169 -15.58 -6.91 -6.01
N PRO A 170 -15.79 -7.82 -5.04
CA PRO A 170 -16.53 -9.06 -5.29
C PRO A 170 -18.04 -8.83 -5.43
N TYR A 171 -18.52 -7.64 -5.12
CA TYR A 171 -19.91 -7.23 -5.21
C TYR A 171 -20.13 -6.23 -6.34
N HIS A 172 -21.38 -6.11 -6.77
CA HIS A 172 -21.82 -5.08 -7.69
C HIS A 172 -21.64 -3.68 -7.07
N VAL A 173 -21.10 -2.74 -7.85
CA VAL A 173 -20.80 -1.37 -7.40
C VAL A 173 -21.65 -0.37 -8.19
N VAL A 174 -22.56 0.33 -7.50
CA VAL A 174 -23.50 1.28 -8.12
C VAL A 174 -22.79 2.54 -8.58
N GLU A 175 -21.97 3.14 -7.71
CA GLU A 175 -21.19 4.34 -8.01
C GLU A 175 -19.80 4.22 -7.41
N GLN A 176 -18.78 4.65 -8.15
CA GLN A 176 -17.42 4.72 -7.62
C GLN A 176 -16.56 5.82 -8.22
N VAL A 177 -15.55 6.22 -7.46
CA VAL A 177 -14.54 7.19 -7.86
C VAL A 177 -13.18 6.81 -7.28
N THR A 178 -12.12 6.99 -8.07
CA THR A 178 -10.74 6.81 -7.59
C THR A 178 -9.97 8.12 -7.70
N TYR A 179 -9.34 8.53 -6.59
CA TYR A 179 -8.43 9.65 -6.50
C TYR A 179 -6.99 9.15 -6.29
N ILE A 180 -6.04 9.73 -7.01
CA ILE A 180 -4.61 9.47 -6.87
C ILE A 180 -3.91 10.76 -6.48
N LYS A 181 -3.31 10.78 -5.30
CA LYS A 181 -2.54 11.91 -4.77
C LYS A 181 -1.05 11.64 -4.92
N MET A 182 -0.42 12.47 -5.72
CA MET A 182 1.01 12.43 -6.03
C MET A 182 1.79 13.44 -5.17
N PRO A 183 3.12 13.30 -5.04
CA PRO A 183 3.95 14.24 -4.29
C PRO A 183 4.09 15.61 -4.96
N SER A 184 3.96 15.67 -6.29
CA SER A 184 4.01 16.90 -7.10
C SER A 184 2.98 16.83 -8.23
N ASP A 185 2.77 17.96 -8.90
CA ASP A 185 1.97 18.12 -10.11
C ASP A 185 2.75 17.73 -11.39
N MET A 186 4.00 17.31 -11.26
CA MET A 186 4.85 16.87 -12.37
C MET A 186 4.55 15.42 -12.75
N VAL A 187 3.50 15.25 -13.55
CA VAL A 187 3.11 13.99 -14.18
C VAL A 187 3.62 13.95 -15.62
N GLU A 188 4.43 12.97 -15.95
CA GLU A 188 5.00 12.78 -17.29
C GLU A 188 3.99 12.10 -18.23
N SER A 189 3.34 11.03 -17.76
CA SER A 189 2.34 10.32 -18.54
C SER A 189 1.34 9.59 -17.65
N PHE A 190 0.11 9.43 -18.13
CA PHE A 190 -0.91 8.64 -17.45
C PHE A 190 -1.88 8.03 -18.45
N THR A 191 -2.50 6.91 -18.08
CA THR A 191 -3.56 6.27 -18.87
C THR A 191 -4.84 7.08 -18.75
N LYS A 192 -5.48 7.44 -19.87
CA LYS A 192 -6.78 8.11 -19.87
C LYS A 192 -7.89 7.06 -19.96
N VAL A 193 -8.78 7.03 -18.96
CA VAL A 193 -9.97 6.18 -18.93
C VAL A 193 -11.16 7.07 -18.63
N ASP A 194 -11.94 7.43 -19.66
CA ASP A 194 -12.96 8.44 -19.50
C ASP A 194 -14.08 8.02 -18.54
N PRO A 195 -14.52 8.91 -17.62
CA PRO A 195 -14.00 10.27 -17.40
C PRO A 195 -12.71 10.28 -16.54
N THR A 196 -11.68 11.00 -16.99
CA THR A 196 -10.46 11.27 -16.20
C THR A 196 -10.24 12.77 -16.08
N SER A 197 -9.88 13.26 -14.90
CA SER A 197 -9.43 14.64 -14.69
C SER A 197 -8.17 14.71 -13.85
N CYS A 198 -7.34 15.73 -14.09
CA CYS A 198 -6.11 15.97 -13.34
C CYS A 198 -6.08 17.43 -12.91
N ALA A 199 -5.90 17.68 -11.61
CA ALA A 199 -5.85 19.00 -11.02
C ALA A 199 -4.66 19.08 -10.05
N GLY A 200 -3.60 19.77 -10.46
CA GLY A 200 -2.36 19.84 -9.68
C GLY A 200 -1.77 18.45 -9.42
N ALA A 201 -1.51 18.13 -8.15
CA ALA A 201 -0.97 16.84 -7.71
C ALA A 201 -2.03 15.75 -7.48
N GLU A 202 -3.29 15.99 -7.85
CA GLU A 202 -4.39 15.05 -7.67
C GLU A 202 -5.02 14.67 -9.01
N MET A 203 -5.19 13.37 -9.22
CA MET A 203 -5.80 12.79 -10.42
C MET A 203 -7.06 12.02 -10.03
N LYS A 204 -8.13 12.18 -10.80
CA LYS A 204 -9.44 11.58 -10.58
C LYS A 204 -9.80 10.68 -11.76
N TYR A 205 -10.16 9.44 -11.46
CA TYR A 205 -10.78 8.49 -12.38
C TYR A 205 -12.23 8.27 -11.97
N GLY A 206 -13.15 8.43 -12.93
CA GLY A 206 -14.57 8.39 -12.70
C GLY A 206 -15.17 9.79 -12.44
N THR A 207 -16.44 9.89 -12.06
CA THR A 207 -17.27 8.81 -11.51
C THR A 207 -17.65 7.73 -12.54
N TYR A 208 -17.58 6.46 -12.12
CA TYR A 208 -18.08 5.32 -12.88
C TYR A 208 -19.34 4.77 -12.20
N TYR A 209 -20.32 4.40 -13.02
CA TYR A 209 -21.58 3.82 -12.58
C TYR A 209 -21.68 2.35 -12.98
N ASP A 210 -22.48 1.60 -12.22
CA ASP A 210 -22.99 0.26 -12.54
C ASP A 210 -21.88 -0.73 -12.97
N ARG A 211 -20.93 -0.96 -12.06
CA ARG A 211 -19.77 -1.82 -12.32
C ARG A 211 -20.02 -3.22 -11.80
N MET A 212 -19.87 -4.17 -12.72
CA MET A 212 -19.98 -5.59 -12.44
C MET A 212 -18.92 -6.06 -11.43
N PRO A 213 -19.22 -7.11 -10.65
CA PRO A 213 -18.23 -7.76 -9.79
C PRO A 213 -16.93 -8.11 -10.52
N ILE A 214 -15.81 -7.99 -9.81
CA ILE A 214 -14.47 -8.40 -10.26
C ILE A 214 -14.04 -7.71 -11.58
N THR A 215 -14.46 -6.46 -11.78
CA THR A 215 -14.02 -5.61 -12.90
C THR A 215 -12.63 -5.01 -12.64
N TYR A 216 -11.77 -4.97 -13.66
CA TYR A 216 -10.44 -4.38 -13.61
C TYR A 216 -10.17 -3.54 -14.86
N LEU A 217 -9.81 -2.26 -14.70
CA LEU A 217 -9.51 -1.33 -15.79
C LEU A 217 -8.07 -0.80 -15.62
N PRO A 218 -7.06 -1.40 -16.26
CA PRO A 218 -5.66 -1.09 -15.99
C PRO A 218 -5.32 0.38 -16.24
N ILE A 219 -4.59 0.99 -15.31
CA ILE A 219 -4.00 2.31 -15.42
C ILE A 219 -2.52 2.29 -15.04
N SER A 220 -1.77 3.19 -15.65
CA SER A 220 -0.40 3.50 -15.28
C SER A 220 -0.22 4.99 -15.11
N VAL A 221 0.48 5.42 -14.07
CA VAL A 221 0.85 6.81 -13.83
C VAL A 221 2.36 6.93 -13.70
N HIS A 222 2.96 7.80 -14.50
CA HIS A 222 4.39 8.12 -14.51
C HIS A 222 4.59 9.52 -13.95
N TYR A 223 5.26 9.63 -12.81
CA TYR A 223 5.37 10.89 -12.09
C TYR A 223 6.72 11.02 -11.37
N GLU A 224 7.07 12.25 -11.01
CA GLU A 224 8.28 12.53 -10.23
C GLU A 224 8.13 12.12 -8.77
N ASN A 225 9.11 11.37 -8.25
CA ASN A 225 9.17 11.00 -6.84
C ASN A 225 10.56 11.25 -6.25
N ARG A 226 10.61 11.44 -4.94
CA ARG A 226 11.87 11.59 -4.22
C ARG A 226 12.59 10.25 -4.11
N PRO A 227 13.93 10.24 -4.12
CA PRO A 227 14.70 9.03 -3.85
C PRO A 227 14.38 8.41 -2.50
N PHE A 228 14.25 7.09 -2.49
CA PHE A 228 13.94 6.33 -1.28
C PHE A 228 14.86 5.14 -1.09
N ALA A 229 15.12 4.82 0.18
CA ALA A 229 15.84 3.62 0.56
C ALA A 229 14.91 2.66 1.25
N VAL A 230 15.20 1.39 1.05
CA VAL A 230 14.47 0.28 1.62
C VAL A 230 15.38 -0.49 2.56
N VAL A 231 14.84 -0.82 3.73
CA VAL A 231 15.47 -1.74 4.67
C VAL A 231 15.31 -3.16 4.13
N GLN A 232 16.41 -3.79 3.73
CA GLN A 232 16.42 -5.19 3.32
C GLN A 232 16.35 -6.12 4.53
N LYS A 233 17.07 -5.76 5.60
CA LYS A 233 17.15 -6.57 6.81
C LYS A 233 17.17 -5.66 8.04
N LEU A 234 16.34 -5.99 9.02
CA LEU A 234 16.34 -5.40 10.35
C LEU A 234 16.52 -6.52 11.38
N GLU A 235 17.65 -6.52 12.07
CA GLU A 235 17.88 -7.39 13.22
C GLU A 235 17.76 -6.57 14.51
N ARG A 236 16.75 -6.86 15.33
CA ARG A 236 16.58 -6.24 16.65
C ARG A 236 17.00 -7.23 17.73
N LYS A 237 18.03 -6.88 18.49
CA LYS A 237 18.45 -7.59 19.69
C LYS A 237 17.92 -6.87 20.93
N VAL A 238 17.18 -7.56 21.78
CA VAL A 238 16.69 -7.02 23.06
C VAL A 238 17.35 -7.79 24.19
N ASP A 239 18.28 -7.14 24.91
CA ASP A 239 18.92 -7.69 26.10
C ASP A 239 18.09 -7.25 27.33
N VAL A 240 17.44 -8.20 28.00
CA VAL A 240 16.63 -7.96 29.23
C VAL A 240 17.41 -8.46 30.45
N PRO A 241 18.09 -7.60 31.21
CA PRO A 241 18.83 -8.03 32.38
C PRO A 241 17.90 -8.25 33.58
N ARG A 242 18.28 -9.16 34.48
CA ARG A 242 17.53 -9.43 35.73
C ARG A 242 17.43 -8.21 36.65
N ARG A 243 18.40 -7.31 36.59
CA ARG A 243 18.40 -5.99 37.25
C ARG A 243 19.04 -4.99 36.30
N GLY A 244 18.51 -3.77 36.23
CA GLY A 244 19.05 -2.70 35.38
C GLY A 244 18.13 -2.37 34.20
N HIS A 245 18.73 -1.94 33.10
CA HIS A 245 18.00 -1.37 31.96
C HIS A 245 17.88 -2.34 30.79
N ILE A 246 16.71 -2.39 30.15
CA ILE A 246 16.54 -3.14 28.90
C ILE A 246 17.35 -2.43 27.82
N LYS A 247 18.15 -3.18 27.08
CA LYS A 247 18.98 -2.66 26.01
C LYS A 247 18.49 -3.20 24.67
N VAL A 248 18.05 -2.30 23.80
CA VAL A 248 17.62 -2.62 22.43
C VAL A 248 18.73 -2.23 21.46
N THR A 249 19.18 -3.16 20.64
CA THR A 249 20.18 -2.95 19.58
C THR A 249 19.58 -3.28 18.22
N ASP A 250 19.39 -2.28 17.37
CA ASP A 250 18.89 -2.48 16.00
C ASP A 250 20.05 -2.45 15.01
N LYS A 251 20.16 -3.48 14.16
CA LYS A 251 21.06 -3.53 13.00
C LYS A 251 20.24 -3.43 11.71
N TYR A 252 20.51 -2.41 10.91
CA TYR A 252 19.86 -2.22 9.60
C TYR A 252 20.82 -2.55 8.47
N LYS A 253 20.34 -3.29 7.48
CA LYS A 253 20.90 -3.39 6.13
C LYS A 253 19.93 -2.70 5.17
N MET A 254 20.38 -1.62 4.54
CA MET A 254 19.56 -0.78 3.67
C MET A 254 20.14 -0.75 2.25
N LYS A 255 19.28 -0.65 1.24
CA LYS A 255 19.65 -0.33 -0.14
C LYS A 255 18.88 0.89 -0.62
N GLN A 256 19.44 1.64 -1.57
CA GLN A 256 18.65 2.57 -2.37
C GLN A 256 17.85 1.75 -3.38
N ASP A 257 16.52 1.87 -3.36
CA ASP A 257 15.60 1.11 -4.24
C ASP A 257 14.99 2.01 -5.32
N GLY A 258 15.51 3.24 -5.46
CA GLY A 258 15.20 4.17 -6.55
C GLY A 258 16.07 3.94 -7.79
N ALA A 259 15.97 4.86 -8.75
CA ALA A 259 16.77 4.81 -9.97
C ALA A 259 18.27 4.78 -9.65
N TRP A 260 19.02 3.93 -10.35
CA TRP A 260 20.45 3.75 -10.12
C TRP A 260 21.24 4.91 -10.74
N TYR A 261 22.01 5.63 -9.94
CA TYR A 261 22.82 6.77 -10.40
C TYR A 261 24.26 6.35 -10.69
N LYS A 262 24.68 6.42 -11.96
CA LYS A 262 26.10 6.28 -12.33
C LYS A 262 26.77 7.64 -12.27
N ARG A 263 27.41 7.95 -11.14
CA ARG A 263 28.18 9.21 -10.97
C ARG A 263 29.68 8.95 -11.06
N ILE A 264 30.40 9.84 -11.75
CA ILE A 264 31.85 10.03 -11.55
C ILE A 264 32.01 10.89 -10.30
N PHE A 265 32.45 10.31 -9.18
CA PHE A 265 32.57 11.04 -7.91
C PHE A 265 33.86 11.88 -7.89
N LEU A 266 33.77 13.16 -8.24
CA LEU A 266 34.85 14.12 -8.00
C LEU A 266 34.68 14.76 -6.61
N ARG A 267 35.57 14.42 -5.66
CA ARG A 267 35.55 14.93 -4.26
C ARG A 267 35.58 16.45 -4.18
N LEU A 268 36.34 17.11 -5.07
CA LEU A 268 36.53 18.57 -5.05
C LEU A 268 35.22 19.35 -5.29
N ALA A 269 34.33 18.84 -6.15
CA ALA A 269 33.08 19.54 -6.47
C ALA A 269 32.12 19.67 -5.28
N ALA A 270 32.16 18.73 -4.32
CA ALA A 270 31.30 18.75 -3.14
C ALA A 270 31.82 19.67 -2.01
N THR A 271 33.10 20.04 -2.04
CA THR A 271 33.76 20.81 -0.97
C THR A 271 33.97 22.29 -1.34
N ILE A 272 33.98 22.62 -2.63
CA ILE A 272 34.35 23.97 -3.12
C ILE A 272 33.12 24.88 -3.31
N LEU A 273 31.89 24.35 -3.29
CA LEU A 273 30.70 25.18 -3.46
C LEU A 273 30.46 26.04 -2.21
N PRO A 274 30.51 27.38 -2.31
CA PRO A 274 30.32 28.27 -1.16
C PRO A 274 28.90 28.18 -0.60
N GLU A 275 28.75 28.30 0.73
CA GLU A 275 27.46 28.30 1.45
C GLU A 275 26.43 29.29 0.89
N SER A 276 26.87 30.37 0.23
CA SER A 276 25.98 31.36 -0.38
C SER A 276 25.17 30.84 -1.58
N LEU A 277 25.58 29.74 -2.22
CA LEU A 277 24.78 29.08 -3.27
C LEU A 277 23.74 28.09 -2.71
N PHE A 278 23.86 27.68 -1.44
CA PHE A 278 22.85 26.85 -0.76
C PHE A 278 21.57 27.64 -0.44
N SER A 279 21.61 28.97 -0.47
CA SER A 279 20.46 29.82 -0.15
C SER A 279 19.46 30.00 -1.30
N SER A 280 19.82 29.68 -2.56
CA SER A 280 19.02 30.11 -3.72
C SER A 280 18.86 29.09 -4.84
N SER A 281 19.49 27.91 -4.79
CA SER A 281 19.27 26.90 -5.82
C SER A 281 19.64 25.51 -5.32
N ARG A 282 18.62 24.64 -5.41
CA ARG A 282 18.63 23.18 -5.28
C ARG A 282 19.93 22.57 -5.82
N LEU A 283 20.82 22.23 -4.89
CA LEU A 283 21.89 21.26 -5.06
C LEU A 283 21.58 20.09 -4.12
N GLU A 284 20.43 19.46 -4.33
CA GLU A 284 20.05 18.27 -3.60
C GLU A 284 20.54 17.07 -4.40
N CYS A 285 21.72 16.54 -4.03
CA CYS A 285 22.10 15.21 -4.48
C CYS A 285 20.90 14.27 -4.23
N PRO A 286 20.41 13.50 -5.22
CA PRO A 286 19.33 12.53 -5.01
C PRO A 286 19.78 11.30 -4.18
N GLY A 287 20.82 11.45 -3.36
CA GLY A 287 21.24 10.51 -2.34
C GLY A 287 20.63 10.90 -1.00
N ILE A 288 20.22 9.91 -0.22
CA ILE A 288 19.59 10.16 1.08
C ILE A 288 20.66 10.62 2.07
N LEU A 289 20.64 11.90 2.44
CA LEU A 289 21.63 12.50 3.34
C LEU A 289 21.50 12.00 4.78
N ALA A 290 20.27 11.88 5.28
CA ALA A 290 19.99 11.54 6.67
C ALA A 290 18.62 10.91 6.85
N PHE A 291 18.50 10.07 7.89
CA PHE A 291 17.22 9.59 8.41
C PHE A 291 17.06 10.05 9.86
N ALA A 292 15.89 10.58 10.19
CA ALA A 292 15.51 10.81 11.58
C ALA A 292 14.89 9.53 12.14
N LYS A 293 15.41 9.04 13.27
CA LYS A 293 14.80 7.95 14.03
C LYS A 293 14.18 8.52 15.29
N THR A 294 12.88 8.37 15.44
CA THR A 294 12.18 8.69 16.69
C THR A 294 12.50 7.61 17.72
N LEU A 295 12.91 8.03 18.91
CA LEU A 295 13.29 7.17 20.02
C LEU A 295 12.29 7.34 21.17
N PRO A 296 12.07 6.30 22.01
CA PRO A 296 11.21 6.44 23.19
C PRO A 296 11.72 7.56 24.09
N SER A 297 10.80 8.29 24.74
CA SER A 297 11.12 9.41 25.63
C SER A 297 12.05 9.02 26.79
N SER A 298 12.02 7.75 27.21
CA SER A 298 12.84 7.19 28.27
C SER A 298 14.28 6.86 27.86
N ASN A 299 14.66 7.07 26.59
CA ASN A 299 15.97 6.66 26.11
C ASN A 299 17.09 7.53 26.70
N ARG A 300 17.97 6.92 27.49
CA ARG A 300 19.05 7.63 28.20
C ARG A 300 20.38 7.70 27.46
N THR A 301 20.62 6.82 26.51
CA THR A 301 21.90 6.75 25.78
C THR A 301 21.65 6.29 24.36
N SER A 302 21.74 7.21 23.41
CA SER A 302 21.89 6.90 22.00
C SER A 302 23.38 6.95 21.65
N ARG A 303 23.95 5.85 21.17
CA ARG A 303 25.26 5.93 20.51
C ARG A 303 25.04 6.49 19.11
N ARG A 304 25.77 7.55 18.77
CA ARG A 304 25.80 8.15 17.43
C ARG A 304 26.04 7.05 16.40
N ILE A 305 25.37 7.18 15.25
CA ILE A 305 25.58 6.35 14.06
C ILE A 305 27.10 6.27 13.83
N LYS A 306 27.72 5.13 14.10
CA LYS A 306 29.03 4.84 13.52
C LYS A 306 28.75 4.60 12.05
N LYS A 307 28.78 5.66 11.23
CA LYS A 307 29.03 5.47 9.80
C LYS A 307 30.38 4.76 9.74
N SER A 308 30.44 3.56 9.17
CA SER A 308 31.73 3.12 8.63
C SER A 308 32.16 4.22 7.69
N THR A 309 33.31 4.84 7.94
CA THR A 309 33.83 5.92 7.10
C THR A 309 34.42 5.36 5.82
N ASP A 310 33.70 4.47 5.16
CA ASP A 310 33.92 4.17 3.76
C ASP A 310 32.99 5.11 3.01
N TYR A 311 33.59 6.18 2.49
CA TYR A 311 32.94 7.21 1.71
C TYR A 311 32.00 6.57 0.69
N CYS A 312 30.78 7.11 0.55
CA CYS A 312 29.73 6.63 -0.36
C CYS A 312 30.21 6.59 -1.83
N SER A 313 30.93 5.55 -2.19
CA SER A 313 30.89 4.92 -3.51
C SER A 313 29.98 3.71 -3.33
N PHE A 314 28.83 3.68 -3.99
CA PHE A 314 28.12 2.41 -4.18
C PHE A 314 28.88 1.63 -5.25
N SER A 315 30.00 1.01 -4.87
CA SER A 315 30.57 -0.10 -5.60
C SER A 315 29.76 -1.36 -5.28
N ASP A 316 29.83 -2.38 -6.13
CA ASP A 316 29.03 -3.62 -6.17
C ASP A 316 29.09 -4.48 -4.88
N LYS A 317 29.66 -3.96 -3.79
CA LYS A 317 29.96 -4.66 -2.53
C LYS A 317 29.72 -3.87 -1.24
N ASP A 318 29.21 -2.63 -1.30
CA ASP A 318 29.22 -1.76 -0.11
C ASP A 318 27.91 -1.80 0.70
N GLU A 319 27.97 -2.52 1.83
CA GLU A 319 26.90 -2.69 2.82
C GLU A 319 26.90 -1.56 3.85
N LEU A 320 25.77 -0.87 4.03
CA LEU A 320 25.57 0.04 5.16
C LEU A 320 25.03 -0.73 6.38
N LEU A 321 25.89 -0.96 7.37
CA LEU A 321 25.55 -1.52 8.69
C LEU A 321 25.31 -0.39 9.70
N ILE A 322 24.06 -0.21 10.14
CA ILE A 322 23.71 0.79 11.17
C ILE A 322 23.36 0.06 12.46
N SER A 323 24.15 0.24 13.53
CA SER A 323 23.87 -0.30 14.87
C SER A 323 23.44 0.80 15.86
N LEU A 324 22.25 0.71 16.46
CA LEU A 324 21.72 1.70 17.42
C LEU A 324 21.36 1.06 18.76
N LEU A 325 21.90 1.59 19.86
CA LEU A 325 21.58 1.22 21.25
C LEU A 325 20.48 2.14 21.82
N CYS A 326 19.46 1.58 22.48
CA CYS A 326 18.47 2.32 23.27
C CYS A 326 18.26 1.65 24.63
N TYR A 327 18.04 2.44 25.69
CA TYR A 327 17.81 1.93 27.04
C TYR A 327 16.41 2.28 27.57
N TRP A 328 15.77 1.35 28.30
CA TRP A 328 14.46 1.54 28.95
C TRP A 328 14.53 1.31 30.47
N LYS A 329 13.67 1.99 31.24
CA LYS A 329 13.52 1.84 32.70
C LYS A 329 12.03 1.64 33.02
N ASP A 330 11.72 0.55 33.71
CA ASP A 330 10.39 0.29 34.27
C ASP A 330 10.35 0.89 35.68
N GLU A 331 9.41 1.80 35.96
CA GLU A 331 9.19 2.33 37.32
C GLU A 331 7.76 1.97 37.76
N GLY A 332 7.66 0.86 38.49
CA GLY A 332 6.48 0.54 39.28
C GLY A 332 6.51 1.25 40.64
N SER A 333 5.32 1.68 41.07
CA SER A 333 4.95 2.19 42.41
C SER A 333 5.01 3.71 42.66
N THR A 334 3.81 4.31 42.59
CA THR A 334 3.25 5.41 43.40
C THR A 334 4.21 6.33 44.16
N LYS A 335 4.30 7.61 43.75
CA LYS A 335 4.25 8.80 44.63
C LYS A 335 4.16 10.12 43.85
N GLU A 336 3.20 10.94 44.30
CA GLU A 336 3.01 12.39 44.16
C GLU A 336 3.53 13.14 42.92
N GLN A 337 2.57 13.62 42.15
CA GLN A 337 2.70 14.72 41.22
C GLN A 337 2.85 16.04 42.01
N LYS A 338 4.08 16.55 42.18
CA LYS A 338 4.31 17.94 42.60
C LYS A 338 4.82 18.78 41.44
N CYS A 339 3.97 19.74 41.11
CA CYS A 339 4.16 20.88 40.24
C CYS A 339 5.43 21.65 40.58
N CYS A 340 6.23 22.01 39.58
CA CYS A 340 7.02 23.24 39.61
C CYS A 340 7.00 23.87 38.21
N ARG A 341 6.25 24.97 38.13
CA ARG A 341 6.28 25.98 37.07
C ARG A 341 7.42 26.97 37.36
N ARG A 342 7.89 27.62 36.28
CA ARG A 342 8.65 28.89 36.15
C ARG A 342 10.16 28.81 36.35
N ALA A 343 10.97 29.61 35.65
CA ALA A 343 10.67 30.84 34.88
C ALA A 343 10.84 30.67 33.37
#